data_AF-A0A450UIV0-F1
#
_entry.id   AF-A0A450UIV0-F1
#
_cell.length_a   1.000
_cell.length_b   1.000
_cell.length_c   1.000
_cell.angle_alpha   90.00
_cell.angle_beta   90.00
_cell.angle_gamma   90.00
#
_symmetry.space_group_name_H-M   'P 1'
#
loop_
_entity.id
_entity.type
_entity.pdbx_description
1 polymer ?
#
loop_
_entity_poly.entity_id
_entity_poly.type
_entity_poly.pdbx_seq_one_letter_code
_entity_poly.pdbx_strand_id
1 'polypeptide(L)'
;MVRTLLLLYMSFVQQRTGYTEMMNVSISELRGNLLKYLKSSQQGEYICVTSKGIPLATLTPPVNQSDVARAKLEKLAESAVVHDVVSPTGEGWDAMK
;
A
#
# COMPACT_ATOMS: atom_id res chain seq x y z
N MET A 1 2.45 4.94 -31.01
CA MET A 1 3.26 5.29 -29.82
C MET A 1 2.44 5.38 -28.54
N VAL A 2 1.29 6.07 -28.53
CA VAL A 2 0.42 6.24 -27.33
C VAL A 2 -0.18 4.93 -26.82
N ARG A 3 -0.61 4.02 -27.72
CA ARG A 3 -1.21 2.72 -27.35
C ARG A 3 -0.23 1.80 -26.60
N THR A 4 1.04 1.83 -26.96
CA THR A 4 2.10 1.05 -26.29
C THR A 4 2.38 1.60 -24.90
N LEU A 5 2.38 2.94 -24.74
CA LEU A 5 2.53 3.60 -23.45
C LEU A 5 1.33 3.35 -22.52
N LEU A 6 0.11 3.35 -23.06
CA LEU A 6 -1.11 3.03 -22.31
C LEU A 6 -1.10 1.58 -21.82
N LEU A 7 -0.67 0.64 -22.66
CA LEU A 7 -0.54 -0.76 -22.29
C LEU A 7 0.58 -1.00 -21.27
N LEU A 8 1.69 -0.27 -21.37
CA LEU A 8 2.76 -0.31 -20.37
C LEU A 8 2.29 0.28 -19.03
N TYR A 9 1.53 1.37 -19.06
CA TYR A 9 0.94 1.98 -17.86
C TYR A 9 -0.10 1.06 -17.21
N MET A 10 -1.01 0.47 -17.99
CA MET A 10 -1.95 -0.55 -17.50
C MET A 10 -1.22 -1.79 -16.97
N SER A 11 -0.14 -2.23 -17.60
CA SER A 11 0.70 -3.36 -17.13
C SER A 11 1.47 -3.02 -15.85
N PHE A 12 1.96 -1.79 -15.71
CA PHE A 12 2.64 -1.29 -14.52
C PHE A 12 1.65 -1.11 -13.35
N VAL A 13 0.43 -0.65 -13.63
CA VAL A 13 -0.69 -0.65 -12.68
C VAL A 13 -1.08 -2.09 -12.31
N GLN A 14 -1.15 -3.01 -13.28
CA GLN A 14 -1.39 -4.44 -13.06
C GLN A 14 -0.27 -5.16 -12.28
N GLN A 15 0.98 -4.70 -12.33
CA GLN A 15 2.08 -5.26 -11.55
C GLN A 15 2.14 -4.72 -10.12
N ARG A 16 1.59 -3.52 -9.87
CA ARG A 16 1.42 -2.95 -8.52
C ARG A 16 0.27 -3.60 -7.76
N THR A 17 -0.77 -4.03 -8.48
CA THR A 17 -1.83 -4.88 -7.94
C THR A 17 -1.45 -6.33 -8.21
N GLY A 18 -0.66 -6.95 -7.32
CA GLY A 18 -0.54 -8.40 -7.33
C GLY A 18 -1.95 -8.99 -7.45
N TYR A 19 -2.15 -9.96 -8.35
CA TYR A 19 -3.46 -10.58 -8.56
C TYR A 19 -3.84 -11.39 -7.31
N THR A 20 -4.23 -10.70 -6.26
CA THR A 20 -5.16 -11.21 -5.27
C THR A 20 -6.47 -11.38 -5.99
N GLU A 21 -6.96 -12.62 -6.10
CA GLU A 21 -8.33 -12.89 -6.51
C GLU A 21 -9.25 -11.91 -5.79
N MET A 22 -9.82 -10.97 -6.55
CA MET A 22 -10.74 -10.00 -6.00
C MET A 22 -12.12 -10.63 -6.00
N MET A 23 -12.60 -10.97 -4.80
CA MET A 23 -13.97 -11.47 -4.65
C MET A 23 -14.95 -10.32 -4.87
N ASN A 24 -15.86 -10.47 -5.83
CA ASN A 24 -16.91 -9.49 -6.10
C ASN A 24 -18.15 -9.82 -5.30
N VAL A 25 -18.61 -8.88 -4.46
CA VAL A 25 -19.77 -9.06 -3.58
C VAL A 25 -20.75 -7.92 -3.82
N SER A 26 -22.04 -8.22 -3.88
CA SER A 26 -23.06 -7.18 -4.01
C SER A 26 -23.26 -6.41 -2.70
N ILE A 27 -23.66 -5.14 -2.76
CA ILE A 27 -23.93 -4.32 -1.57
C ILE A 27 -25.00 -4.95 -0.67
N SER A 28 -25.98 -5.63 -1.25
CA SER A 28 -27.03 -6.34 -0.50
C SER A 28 -26.47 -7.53 0.28
N GLU A 29 -25.58 -8.30 -0.34
CA GLU A 29 -24.92 -9.45 0.29
C GLU A 29 -23.93 -9.04 1.36
N LEU A 30 -23.16 -7.97 1.11
CA LEU A 30 -22.26 -7.37 2.09
C LEU A 30 -23.03 -6.92 3.33
N ARG A 31 -24.20 -6.27 3.17
CA ARG A 31 -25.01 -5.82 4.29
C ARG A 31 -25.54 -6.97 5.14
N GLY A 32 -25.93 -8.08 4.51
CA GLY A 32 -26.42 -9.27 5.21
C GLY A 32 -25.32 -10.04 5.96
N ASN A 33 -24.07 -9.93 5.52
CA ASN A 33 -22.95 -10.75 6.02
C ASN A 33 -21.70 -9.92 6.33
N LEU A 34 -21.87 -8.67 6.78
CA LEU A 34 -20.76 -7.71 6.93
C LEU A 34 -19.58 -8.28 7.73
N LEU A 35 -19.86 -8.89 8.88
CA LEU A 35 -18.82 -9.45 9.75
C LEU A 35 -18.02 -10.58 9.09
N LYS A 36 -18.65 -11.39 8.22
CA LYS A 36 -17.97 -12.45 7.49
C LYS A 36 -16.92 -11.86 6.56
N TYR A 37 -17.31 -10.88 5.76
CA TYR A 37 -16.42 -10.23 4.80
C TYR A 37 -15.34 -9.37 5.46
N LEU A 38 -15.62 -8.77 6.62
CA LEU A 38 -14.59 -8.08 7.41
C LEU A 38 -13.52 -9.05 7.92
N LYS A 39 -13.90 -10.24 8.39
CA LYS A 39 -12.94 -11.28 8.81
C LYS A 39 -12.12 -11.80 7.63
N SER A 40 -12.77 -12.10 6.51
CA SER A 40 -12.09 -12.44 5.25
C SER A 40 -11.07 -11.38 4.85
N SER A 41 -11.47 -10.10 4.90
CA SER A 41 -10.57 -9.01 4.54
C SER A 41 -9.40 -8.87 5.53
N GLN A 42 -9.63 -9.06 6.83
CA GLN A 42 -8.56 -9.10 7.83
C GLN A 42 -7.54 -10.24 7.60
N GLN A 43 -7.97 -11.35 7.00
CA GLN A 43 -7.11 -12.49 6.67
C GLN A 43 -6.28 -12.27 5.39
N GLY A 44 -6.46 -11.13 4.71
CA GLY A 44 -5.70 -10.78 3.51
C GLY A 44 -6.52 -10.83 2.22
N GLU A 45 -7.82 -11.13 2.28
CA GLU A 45 -8.68 -11.14 1.09
C GLU A 45 -9.05 -9.72 0.65
N TYR A 46 -9.03 -9.50 -0.67
CA TYR A 46 -9.44 -8.25 -1.29
C TYR A 46 -10.86 -8.41 -1.84
N ILE A 47 -11.78 -7.59 -1.35
CA ILE A 47 -13.20 -7.72 -1.68
C ILE A 47 -13.66 -6.46 -2.40
N CYS A 48 -14.18 -6.62 -3.61
CA CYS A 48 -14.80 -5.55 -4.38
C CYS A 48 -16.31 -5.54 -4.13
N VAL A 49 -16.81 -4.45 -3.57
CA VAL A 49 -18.23 -4.24 -3.31
C VAL A 49 -18.85 -3.60 -4.53
N THR A 50 -19.88 -4.23 -5.08
CA THR A 50 -20.60 -3.77 -6.27
C THR A 50 -22.06 -3.43 -5.96
N SER A 51 -22.65 -2.50 -6.70
CA SER A 51 -24.10 -2.31 -6.75
C SER A 51 -24.54 -2.40 -8.19
N LYS A 52 -25.47 -3.31 -8.49
CA LYS A 52 -25.98 -3.53 -9.86
C LYS A 52 -24.85 -3.76 -10.87
N GLY A 53 -23.78 -4.47 -10.47
CA GLY A 53 -22.62 -4.74 -11.31
C GLY A 53 -21.59 -3.61 -11.41
N ILE A 54 -21.82 -2.46 -10.77
CA ILE A 54 -20.89 -1.33 -10.76
C ILE A 54 -20.05 -1.38 -9.48
N PRO A 55 -18.71 -1.39 -9.54
CA PRO A 55 -17.85 -1.34 -8.37
C PRO A 55 -18.00 -0.02 -7.62
N LEU A 56 -18.18 -0.10 -6.31
CA LEU A 56 -18.50 1.02 -5.41
C LEU A 56 -17.41 1.24 -4.36
N ALA A 57 -16.88 0.17 -3.79
CA ALA A 57 -15.86 0.24 -2.75
C ALA A 57 -14.99 -1.02 -2.76
N THR A 58 -13.80 -0.92 -2.19
CA THR A 58 -12.91 -2.06 -1.99
C THR A 58 -12.61 -2.19 -0.50
N LEU A 59 -12.82 -3.38 0.05
CA LEU A 59 -12.35 -3.74 1.39
C LEU A 59 -10.96 -4.34 1.25
N THR A 60 -10.00 -3.72 1.91
CA THR A 60 -8.61 -4.18 1.94
C THR A 60 -8.21 -4.56 3.37
N PRO A 61 -7.33 -5.54 3.54
CA PRO A 61 -6.75 -5.85 4.83
C PRO A 61 -6.15 -4.59 5.48
N PRO A 62 -6.25 -4.45 6.81
CA PRO A 62 -5.55 -3.39 7.52
C PRO A 62 -4.06 -3.57 7.29
N VAL A 63 -3.43 -2.59 6.65
CA VAL A 63 -2.00 -2.61 6.39
C VAL A 63 -1.28 -2.50 7.72
N ASN A 64 -0.43 -3.47 8.05
CA ASN A 64 0.40 -3.37 9.25
C ASN A 64 1.45 -2.26 9.04
N GLN A 65 1.13 -1.06 9.53
CA GLN A 65 1.94 0.13 9.31
C GLN A 65 3.36 -0.03 9.88
N SER A 66 3.55 -0.87 10.90
CA SER A 66 4.87 -1.17 11.44
C SER A 66 5.76 -1.92 10.45
N ASP A 67 5.20 -2.86 9.70
CA ASP A 67 5.94 -3.63 8.72
C ASP A 67 6.31 -2.77 7.50
N VAL A 68 5.40 -1.87 7.10
CA VAL A 68 5.68 -0.89 6.05
C VAL A 68 6.76 0.11 6.50
N ALA A 69 6.70 0.58 7.74
CA ALA A 69 7.71 1.48 8.29
C ALA A 69 9.08 0.80 8.38
N ARG A 70 9.12 -0.45 8.84
CA ARG A 70 10.35 -1.26 8.90
C ARG A 70 10.96 -1.48 7.52
N ALA A 71 10.16 -1.89 6.53
CA ALA A 71 10.64 -2.05 5.16
C ALA A 71 11.16 -0.73 4.55
N LYS A 72 10.56 0.42 4.91
CA LYS A 72 11.07 1.73 4.51
C LYS A 72 12.42 2.05 5.17
N LEU A 73 12.56 1.75 6.47
CA LEU A 73 13.82 1.96 7.20
C LEU A 73 14.94 1.06 6.68
N GLU A 74 14.65 -0.20 6.35
CA GLU A 74 15.63 -1.12 5.75
C GLU A 74 16.16 -0.58 4.41
N LYS A 75 15.28 -0.08 3.53
CA LYS A 75 15.69 0.58 2.28
C LYS A 75 16.52 1.84 2.50
N LEU A 76 16.20 2.63 3.53
CA LEU A 76 17.00 3.81 3.85
C LEU A 76 18.37 3.42 4.39
N ALA A 77 18.45 2.34 5.19
CA ALA A 77 19.70 1.81 5.71
C ALA A 77 20.67 1.37 4.61
N GLU A 78 20.18 0.82 3.50
CA GLU A 78 21.01 0.47 2.33
C GLU A 78 21.76 1.68 1.74
N SER A 79 21.17 2.87 1.82
CA SER A 79 21.75 4.12 1.33
C SER A 79 22.40 4.98 2.43
N ALA A 80 22.23 4.60 3.69
CA ALA A 80 22.69 5.38 4.83
C ALA A 80 24.19 5.12 5.06
N VAL A 81 25.02 6.05 4.60
CA VAL A 81 26.44 6.07 4.96
C VAL A 81 26.55 6.70 6.35
N VAL A 82 26.84 5.90 7.37
CA VAL A 82 27.11 6.39 8.72
C VAL A 82 28.49 7.03 8.74
N HIS A 83 28.54 8.36 8.69
CA HIS A 83 29.75 9.13 8.95
C HIS A 83 29.90 9.30 10.46
N ASP A 84 31.11 9.18 10.98
CA ASP A 84 31.38 9.52 12.37
C ASP A 84 31.14 11.02 12.58
N VAL A 85 30.26 11.39 13.53
CA VAL A 85 29.89 12.78 13.79
C VAL A 85 30.93 13.39 14.73
N VAL A 86 32.18 13.42 14.30
CA VAL A 86 33.23 14.22 14.92
C VAL A 86 33.12 15.66 14.40
N SER A 87 31.99 16.30 14.70
CA SER A 87 31.90 17.75 14.54
C SER A 87 32.91 18.40 15.50
N PRO A 88 33.77 19.31 15.04
CA PRO A 88 34.64 20.07 15.92
C PRO A 88 33.77 20.75 16.99
N THR A 89 34.10 20.58 18.27
CA THR A 89 33.32 21.11 19.41
C THR A 89 33.31 22.65 19.50
N GLY A 90 33.73 23.35 18.45
CA GLY A 90 33.88 24.80 18.39
C GLY A 90 33.15 25.50 17.23
N GLU A 91 32.55 24.77 16.28
CA GLU A 91 31.73 25.39 15.22
C GLU A 91 30.25 25.35 15.59
N GLY A 92 29.60 26.52 15.51
CA GLY A 92 28.17 26.65 15.73
C GLY A 92 27.40 25.78 14.74
N TRP A 93 26.49 24.96 15.25
CA TRP A 93 25.67 24.11 14.41
C TRP A 93 24.83 24.97 13.46
N ASP A 94 24.88 24.68 12.16
CA ASP A 94 24.04 25.32 11.13
C ASP A 94 22.52 25.13 11.41
N ALA A 95 22.16 24.15 12.24
CA ALA A 95 20.81 23.92 12.74
C ALA A 95 20.35 24.92 13.82
N MET A 96 21.23 25.81 14.32
CA MET A 96 20.91 26.85 15.31
C MET A 96 20.67 28.24 14.70
N LYS A 97 20.58 28.36 13.36
CA LYS A 97 20.02 29.56 12.72
C LYS A 97 18.50 29.45 12.61
#